data_AF-A0A1N7QIE6-F1
#
_entry.id   AF-A0A1N7QIE6-F1
#
_cell.length_a   1.000
_cell.length_b   1.000
_cell.length_c   1.000
_cell.angle_alpha   90.00
_cell.angle_beta   90.00
_cell.angle_gamma   90.00
#
_symmetry.space_group_name_H-M   'P 1'
#
loop_
_entity.id
_entity.type
_entity.pdbx_description
1 polymer ?
#
loop_
_entity_poly.entity_id
_entity_poly.type
_entity_poly.pdbx_seq_one_letter_code
_entity_poly.pdbx_strand_id
1 'polypeptide(L)' 'MKIYLVSFLISIITMTMSGVVVFNILDYIDPPVTKEGFRYMPTENLVKSFFSSCIIGAVVFILAIRIQRQRRNK' A
#
# COMPACT_ATOMS: atom_id res chain seq x y z
N MET A 1 4.76 14.74 18.92
CA MET A 1 4.80 13.26 18.81
C MET A 1 3.43 12.66 18.48
N LYS A 2 2.35 12.86 19.25
CA LYS A 2 1.04 12.20 19.05
C LYS A 2 0.49 12.25 17.61
N ILE A 3 0.46 13.43 16.96
CA ILE A 3 -0.06 13.58 15.57
C ILE A 3 0.71 12.71 14.57
N TYR A 4 2.04 12.68 14.68
CA TYR A 4 2.90 11.89 13.78
C TYR A 4 2.70 10.39 14.01
N LEU A 5 2.59 9.95 15.27
CA LEU A 5 2.37 8.54 15.60
C LEU A 5 1.02 8.06 15.06
N VAL A 6 -0.06 8.83 15.28
CA VAL A 6 -1.39 8.47 14.74
C VAL A 6 -1.38 8.46 13.22
N SER A 7 -0.78 9.46 12.58
CA SER A 7 -0.67 9.50 11.11
C SER A 7 0.15 8.32 10.57
N PHE A 8 1.18 7.90 11.29
CA PHE A 8 2.02 6.75 10.94
C PHE A 8 1.24 5.44 11.03
N LEU A 9 0.47 5.24 12.10
CA LEU A 9 -0.40 4.06 12.22
C LEU A 9 -1.44 4.00 11.10
N ILE A 10 -2.09 5.12 10.79
CA ILE A 10 -3.05 5.20 9.66
C ILE A 10 -2.36 4.84 8.34
N SER A 11 -1.15 5.36 8.12
CA SER A 11 -0.35 5.08 6.93
C SER A 11 0.00 3.60 6.82
N ILE A 12 0.46 2.95 7.89
CA ILE A 12 0.78 1.51 7.89
C ILE A 12 -0.46 0.68 7.57
N ILE A 13 -1.58 0.92 8.26
CA ILE A 13 -2.81 0.16 8.03
C ILE A 13 -3.24 0.30 6.56
N THR A 14 -3.19 1.52 6.03
CA THR A 14 -3.58 1.79 4.64
C THR A 14 -2.60 1.16 3.65
N MET A 15 -1.29 1.18 3.94
CA MET A 15 -0.26 0.53 3.14
C MET A 15 -0.48 -0.99 3.08
N THR A 16 -0.73 -1.65 4.22
CA THR A 16 -0.98 -3.09 4.25
C THR A 16 -2.24 -3.46 3.47
N MET A 17 -3.35 -2.75 3.69
CA MET A 17 -4.61 -3.01 2.99
C MET A 17 -4.47 -2.77 1.48
N SER A 18 -3.88 -1.64 1.08
CA SER A 18 -3.67 -1.33 -0.34
C SER A 18 -2.70 -2.30 -1.01
N GLY A 19 -1.66 -2.76 -0.30
CA GLY A 19 -0.74 -3.78 -0.81
C GLY A 19 -1.44 -5.08 -1.15
N VAL A 20 -2.33 -5.56 -0.27
CA VAL A 20 -3.14 -6.77 -0.52
C VAL A 20 -4.06 -6.56 -1.73
N VAL A 21 -4.73 -5.41 -1.82
CA VAL A 21 -5.64 -5.11 -2.95
C VAL A 21 -4.87 -5.05 -4.27
N VAL A 22 -3.77 -4.29 -4.32
CA VAL A 22 -2.94 -4.17 -5.54
C VAL A 22 -2.37 -5.52 -5.92
N PHE A 23 -1.95 -6.33 -4.95
CA PHE A 23 -1.46 -7.69 -5.20
C PHE A 23 -2.52 -8.56 -5.86
N ASN A 24 -3.73 -8.61 -5.32
CA ASN A 24 -4.81 -9.40 -5.91
C ASN A 24 -5.17 -8.91 -7.32
N ILE A 25 -5.13 -7.59 -7.57
CA ILE A 25 -5.38 -7.04 -8.90
C ILE A 25 -4.28 -7.48 -9.88
N LEU A 26 -3.00 -7.38 -9.50
CA LEU A 26 -1.89 -7.78 -10.35
C LEU A 26 -1.89 -9.29 -10.60
N ASP A 27 -2.17 -10.09 -9.57
CA ASP A 27 -2.25 -11.56 -9.68
C ASP A 27 -3.43 -12.01 -10.55
N TYR A 28 -4.49 -11.19 -10.65
CA TYR A 28 -5.62 -11.44 -11.54
C TYR A 28 -5.33 -11.03 -13.00
N ILE A 29 -4.67 -9.89 -13.22
CA ILE A 29 -4.39 -9.35 -14.55
C ILE A 29 -3.24 -10.11 -15.23
N ASP A 30 -2.18 -10.37 -14.47
CA ASP A 30 -0.95 -11.02 -14.94
C ASP A 30 -0.56 -12.13 -13.96
N PRO A 31 -1.31 -13.25 -13.98
CA PRO A 31 -1.06 -14.36 -13.07
C PRO A 31 0.33 -14.97 -13.33
N PRO A 32 1.03 -15.43 -12.28
CA PRO A 32 2.35 -16.03 -12.39
C PRO A 32 2.24 -17.45 -12.96
N VAL A 33 1.95 -17.56 -14.25
CA VAL A 33 1.88 -18.83 -14.99
C VAL A 33 2.97 -18.89 -16.04
N THR A 34 3.64 -20.03 -16.10
CA THR A 34 4.61 -20.31 -17.18
C THR A 34 3.88 -20.47 -18.51
N LYS A 35 4.62 -20.50 -19.61
CA LYS A 35 4.06 -20.76 -20.96
C LYS A 35 3.31 -22.10 -21.06
N GLU A 36 3.66 -23.04 -20.18
CA GLU A 36 3.05 -24.37 -20.07
C GLU A 36 1.84 -24.39 -19.11
N GLY A 37 1.50 -23.25 -18.50
CA GLY A 37 0.37 -23.10 -17.59
C GLY A 37 0.67 -23.44 -16.13
N PHE A 38 1.92 -23.72 -15.76
CA PHE A 38 2.29 -24.02 -14.38
C PHE A 38 2.38 -22.74 -13.55
N ARG A 39 1.72 -22.72 -12.41
CA ARG A 39 1.83 -21.60 -11.46
C ARG A 39 3.21 -21.59 -10.80
N TYR A 40 3.83 -20.43 -10.74
CA TYR A 40 5.05 -20.17 -9.97
C TYR A 40 4.80 -19.06 -8.94
N MET A 41 5.79 -18.79 -8.10
CA MET A 41 5.67 -17.77 -7.06
C MET A 41 5.58 -16.36 -7.68
N PRO A 42 4.56 -15.54 -7.35
CA PRO A 42 4.34 -14.20 -7.92
C PRO A 42 5.33 -13.15 -7.35
N THR A 43 6.62 -13.39 -7.47
CA THR A 43 7.67 -12.50 -6.94
C THR A 43 7.60 -11.11 -7.58
N GLU A 44 7.36 -11.01 -8.89
CA GLU A 44 7.21 -9.72 -9.56
C GLU A 44 5.99 -8.95 -9.06
N ASN A 45 4.83 -9.59 -8.97
CA ASN A 45 3.61 -8.95 -8.51
C ASN A 45 3.74 -8.54 -7.04
N LEU A 46 4.38 -9.36 -6.19
CA LEU A 46 4.71 -9.01 -4.82
C LEU A 46 5.55 -7.72 -4.73
N VAL A 47 6.63 -7.63 -5.53
CA VAL A 47 7.50 -6.44 -5.52
C VAL A 47 6.77 -5.21 -6.05
N LYS A 48 6.02 -5.35 -7.16
CA LYS A 48 5.20 -4.27 -7.74
C LYS A 48 4.18 -3.75 -6.72
N SER A 49 3.42 -4.65 -6.09
CA SER A 49 2.43 -4.30 -5.08
C SER A 49 3.04 -3.65 -3.85
N PHE A 50 4.19 -4.17 -3.38
CA PHE A 50 4.91 -3.57 -2.26
C PHE A 50 5.31 -2.13 -2.59
N PHE A 51 5.94 -1.89 -3.74
CA PHE A 51 6.38 -0.56 -4.14
C PHE A 51 5.19 0.41 -4.30
N SER A 52 4.11 -0.02 -4.96
CA SER A 52 2.88 0.77 -5.09
C SER A 52 2.26 1.10 -3.73
N SER A 53 2.20 0.12 -2.82
CA SER A 53 1.64 0.32 -1.47
C SER A 53 2.47 1.29 -0.63
N CYS A 54 3.81 1.26 -0.75
CA CYS A 54 4.69 2.21 -0.09
C CYS A 54 4.43 3.65 -0.55
N ILE A 55 4.21 3.87 -1.86
CA ILE A 55 3.86 5.18 -2.40
C ILE A 55 2.51 5.65 -1.83
N ILE A 56 1.50 4.78 -1.82
CA ILE A 56 0.18 5.08 -1.24
C ILE A 56 0.32 5.43 0.24
N GLY A 57 1.07 4.63 1.00
CA GLY A 57 1.34 4.86 2.42
C GLY A 57 1.99 6.21 2.68
N ALA A 58 2.99 6.61 1.88
CA ALA A 58 3.66 7.90 2.00
C ALA A 58 2.72 9.08 1.73
N VAL A 59 1.90 8.99 0.68
CA VAL A 59 0.89 10.02 0.35
C VAL A 59 -0.13 10.15 1.48
N VAL A 60 -0.65 9.03 1.98
CA VAL A 60 -1.64 8.99 3.07
C VAL A 60 -1.04 9.56 4.36
N PHE A 61 0.23 9.28 4.66
CA PHE A 61 0.91 9.83 5.83
C PHE A 61 0.96 11.37 5.79
N ILE A 62 1.39 11.93 4.65
CA ILE A 62 1.47 13.38 4.45
C ILE A 62 0.08 14.03 4.56
N LEU A 63 -0.93 13.42 3.94
CA LEU A 63 -2.31 13.89 4.00
C LEU A 63 -2.88 13.82 5.42
N ALA A 64 -2.67 12.73 6.14
CA ALA A 64 -3.12 12.55 7.52
C ALA A 64 -2.52 13.63 8.44
N ILE A 65 -1.23 13.93 8.30
CA ILE A 65 -0.57 15.02 9.05
C ILE A 65 -1.22 16.36 8.71
N ARG A 66 -1.41 16.67 7.42
CA ARG A 66 -2.02 17.93 6.97
C ARG A 66 -3.44 18.10 7.55
N ILE A 67 -4.27 17.07 7.46
CA ILE A 67 -5.65 17.09 7.96
C ILE A 67 -5.69 17.24 9.48
N GLN A 68 -4.88 16.47 10.22
CA GLN A 68 -4.84 16.56 11.68
C GLN A 68 -4.34 17.92 12.17
N ARG A 69 -3.37 18.53 11.48
CA ARG A 69 -2.90 19.89 11.80
C ARG A 69 -3.98 20.93 11.54
N GLN A 70 -4.67 20.85 10.41
CA GLN A 70 -5.78 21.76 10.10
C GLN A 70 -6.90 21.67 11.15
N ARG A 71 -7.28 20.46 11.58
CA ARG A 71 -8.31 20.26 12.61
C ARG A 71 -7.90 20.74 14.00
N ARG A 72 -6.61 20.76 14.33
CA ARG A 72 -6.11 21.27 15.62
C ARG A 72 -5.99 22.80 15.65
N ASN A 73 -5.78 23.42 14.50
CA ASN A 73 -5.69 24.89 14.38
C ASN A 73 -7.06 25.55 14.15
N LYS A 74 -8.12 24.76 14.01
CA LYS A 74 -9.52 25.19 13.98
C LYS A 74 -10.12 25.05 15.38
#